data_AF-A0A348XFF0-F1
#
_entry.id   AF-A0A348XFF0-F1
#
_cell.length_a   1.000
_cell.length_b   1.000
_cell.length_c   1.000
_cell.angle_alpha   90.00
_cell.angle_beta   90.00
_cell.angle_gamma   90.00
#
_symmetry.space_group_name_H-M   'P 1'
#
loop_
_entity.id
_entity.type
_entity.pdbx_description
1 polymer ?
#
loop_
_entity_poly.entity_id
_entity_poly.type
_entity_poly.pdbx_seq_one_letter_code
_entity_poly.pdbx_strand_id
1 'polypeptide(L)'
;MDHSHGEEEADPIFESVCLASRIDPVESYVSIDVGGGSTEITLLRNGEREKSQSFKLGYLRSLHGQQTEKEWTRFSSWVEKYAAQIQPRHAIGTGGNINKMHKICGERTREPMTVEQFGTKIDELAACSPKRLVEDLRLKPDRADVILPASEIC
;
A
#
# COMPACT_ATOMS: atom_id res chain seq x y z
N MET A 1 -43.23 -14.47 -2.68
CA MET A 1 -42.29 -13.83 -1.74
C MET A 1 -41.00 -14.58 -1.91
N ASP A 2 -40.06 -13.98 -2.65
CA ASP A 2 -38.78 -14.59 -2.99
C ASP A 2 -37.78 -14.24 -1.88
N HIS A 3 -37.21 -15.28 -1.27
CA HIS A 3 -36.19 -15.16 -0.24
C HIS A 3 -34.83 -15.32 -0.92
N SER A 4 -34.28 -14.24 -1.47
CA SER A 4 -32.85 -14.16 -1.78
C SER A 4 -32.14 -13.52 -0.58
N HIS A 5 -31.82 -14.35 0.40
CA HIS A 5 -30.71 -14.04 1.31
C HIS A 5 -29.44 -14.14 0.47
N GLY A 6 -29.07 -13.04 -0.19
CA GLY A 6 -27.74 -12.90 -0.74
C GLY A 6 -26.80 -12.78 0.44
N GLU A 7 -26.01 -13.81 0.71
CA GLU A 7 -24.78 -13.63 1.47
C GLU A 7 -23.97 -12.57 0.70
N GLU A 8 -23.86 -11.36 1.25
CA GLU A 8 -22.97 -10.34 0.72
C GLU A 8 -21.55 -10.92 0.78
N GLU A 9 -21.06 -11.42 -0.35
CA GLU A 9 -19.68 -11.89 -0.48
C GLU A 9 -18.75 -10.74 -0.13
N ALA A 10 -17.86 -10.97 0.84
CA ALA A 10 -16.88 -9.98 1.25
C ALA A 10 -15.94 -9.64 0.08
N ASP A 11 -15.37 -8.44 0.05
CA ASP A 11 -14.46 -8.06 -1.04
C ASP A 11 -13.27 -9.04 -1.10
N PRO A 12 -12.88 -9.58 -2.27
CA PRO A 12 -11.75 -10.50 -2.36
C PRO A 12 -10.43 -9.93 -1.82
N ILE A 13 -10.26 -8.60 -1.86
CA ILE A 13 -9.14 -7.92 -1.21
C ILE A 13 -9.25 -8.13 0.29
N PHE A 14 -10.41 -7.90 0.88
CA PHE A 14 -10.64 -8.10 2.30
C PHE A 14 -10.43 -9.56 2.74
N GLU A 15 -10.94 -10.54 1.99
CA GLU A 15 -10.71 -11.96 2.29
C GLU A 15 -9.21 -12.29 2.31
N SER A 16 -8.49 -11.86 1.27
CA SER A 16 -7.05 -12.06 1.16
C SER A 16 -6.31 -11.46 2.36
N VAL A 17 -6.72 -10.28 2.82
CA VAL A 17 -6.07 -9.61 3.94
C VAL A 17 -6.45 -10.24 5.27
N CYS A 18 -7.71 -10.61 5.52
CA CYS A 18 -8.12 -11.36 6.72
C CYS A 18 -7.40 -12.71 6.84
N LEU A 19 -7.15 -13.39 5.73
CA LEU A 19 -6.38 -14.63 5.69
C LEU A 19 -4.88 -14.39 5.92
N ALA A 20 -4.34 -13.31 5.37
CA ALA A 20 -2.90 -13.01 5.44
C ALA A 20 -2.47 -12.35 6.75
N SER A 21 -3.36 -11.55 7.35
CA SER A 21 -3.10 -10.63 8.45
C SER A 21 -4.19 -10.81 9.50
N ARG A 22 -3.83 -10.89 10.79
CA ARG A 22 -4.78 -11.09 11.89
C ARG A 22 -5.59 -9.81 12.18
N ILE A 23 -6.29 -9.31 11.17
CA ILE A 23 -7.10 -8.10 11.24
C ILE A 23 -8.54 -8.42 11.60
N ASP A 24 -9.17 -7.46 12.29
CA ASP A 24 -10.55 -7.55 12.74
C ASP A 24 -11.52 -7.27 11.58
N PRO A 25 -12.45 -8.18 11.28
CA PRO A 25 -13.35 -8.01 10.15
C PRO A 25 -14.33 -6.83 10.27
N VAL A 26 -14.49 -6.24 11.47
CA VAL A 26 -15.43 -5.15 11.76
C VAL A 26 -14.77 -3.76 11.71
N GLU A 27 -13.49 -3.70 11.36
CA GLU A 27 -12.75 -2.43 11.28
C GLU A 27 -12.75 -1.84 9.86
N SER A 28 -12.26 -0.61 9.76
CA SER A 28 -12.05 0.11 8.51
C SER A 28 -10.59 0.04 8.07
N TYR A 29 -10.38 -0.08 6.76
CA TYR A 29 -9.06 -0.30 6.16
C TYR A 29 -8.84 0.56 4.93
N VAL A 30 -7.58 0.84 4.63
CA VAL A 30 -7.15 1.30 3.31
C VAL A 30 -6.22 0.26 2.69
N SER A 31 -6.58 -0.27 1.54
CA SER A 31 -5.69 -1.08 0.70
C SER A 31 -4.97 -0.17 -0.30
N ILE A 32 -3.66 -0.37 -0.43
CA ILE A 32 -2.76 0.40 -1.28
C ILE A 32 -1.99 -0.58 -2.17
N ASP A 33 -2.25 -0.57 -3.47
CA ASP A 33 -1.50 -1.36 -4.45
C ASP A 33 -0.68 -0.44 -5.34
N VAL A 34 0.65 -0.43 -5.18
CA VAL A 34 1.55 0.43 -5.96
C VAL A 34 2.17 -0.38 -7.10
N GLY A 35 1.64 -0.17 -8.31
CA GLY A 35 2.16 -0.68 -9.55
C GLY A 35 3.23 0.22 -10.19
N GLY A 36 3.75 -0.23 -11.33
CA GLY A 36 4.76 0.55 -12.07
C GLY A 36 4.18 1.83 -12.68
N GLY A 37 2.94 1.77 -13.16
CA GLY A 37 2.26 2.86 -13.85
C GLY A 37 1.13 3.53 -13.08
N SER A 38 0.65 2.94 -12.00
CA SER A 38 -0.49 3.44 -11.24
C SER A 38 -0.45 2.95 -9.81
N THR A 39 -1.28 3.57 -8.99
CA THR A 39 -1.55 3.18 -7.61
C THR A 39 -3.04 3.08 -7.44
N GLU A 40 -3.50 1.95 -6.94
CA GLU A 40 -4.89 1.68 -6.63
C GLU A 40 -5.11 1.83 -5.12
N ILE A 41 -6.02 2.73 -4.74
CA ILE A 41 -6.45 2.91 -3.35
C ILE A 41 -7.87 2.39 -3.20
N THR A 42 -8.08 1.51 -2.22
CA THR A 42 -9.41 0.97 -1.89
C THR A 42 -9.68 1.15 -0.40
N LEU A 43 -10.75 1.88 -0.07
CA LEU A 43 -11.22 2.06 1.29
C LEU A 43 -12.30 1.02 1.58
N LEU A 44 -12.10 0.27 2.66
CA LEU A 44 -12.94 -0.83 3.10
C LEU A 44 -13.51 -0.51 4.48
N ARG A 45 -14.73 -0.97 4.76
CA ARG A 45 -15.36 -0.92 6.09
C ARG A 45 -16.21 -2.17 6.25
N ASN A 46 -16.07 -2.87 7.38
CA ASN A 46 -16.88 -4.07 7.69
C ASN A 46 -16.83 -5.16 6.60
N GLY A 47 -15.67 -5.34 5.96
CA GLY A 47 -15.52 -6.32 4.88
C GLY A 47 -15.95 -5.86 3.49
N GLU A 48 -16.52 -4.66 3.38
CA GLU A 48 -17.06 -4.15 2.13
C GLU A 48 -16.26 -2.98 1.57
N ARG A 49 -16.26 -2.87 0.24
CA ARG A 49 -15.64 -1.76 -0.49
C ARG A 49 -16.55 -0.54 -0.49
N GLU A 50 -16.13 0.49 0.25
CA GLU A 50 -16.80 1.78 0.30
C GLU A 50 -16.42 2.68 -0.88
N LYS A 51 -15.11 2.73 -1.20
CA LYS A 51 -14.56 3.59 -2.26
C LYS A 51 -13.33 2.93 -2.88
N SER A 52 -13.12 3.13 -4.17
CA SER A 52 -11.89 2.75 -4.84
C SER A 52 -11.55 3.72 -5.96
N GLN A 53 -10.26 4.00 -6.16
CA GLN A 53 -9.78 4.88 -7.22
C GLN A 53 -8.35 4.50 -7.63
N SER A 54 -8.07 4.60 -8.93
CA SER A 54 -6.72 4.49 -9.48
C SER A 54 -6.16 5.87 -9.85
N PHE A 55 -4.87 6.04 -9.58
CA PHE A 55 -4.11 7.26 -9.82
C PHE A 55 -2.91 6.94 -10.68
N LYS A 56 -2.53 7.85 -11.58
CA LYS A 56 -1.34 7.70 -12.45
C LYS A 56 -0.04 7.98 -11.70
N LEU A 57 0.07 7.45 -10.48
CA LEU A 57 1.23 7.49 -9.62
C LEU A 57 1.74 6.06 -9.53
N GLY A 58 2.92 5.76 -10.08
CA GLY A 58 3.53 4.44 -9.97
C GLY A 58 5.04 4.55 -9.86
N TYR A 59 5.69 3.47 -9.41
CA TYR A 59 7.12 3.52 -9.11
C TYR A 59 7.99 3.72 -10.37
N LEU A 60 7.60 3.19 -11.54
CA LEU A 60 8.31 3.47 -12.80
C LEU A 60 8.05 4.89 -13.29
N ARG A 61 6.83 5.41 -13.07
CA ARG A 61 6.55 6.82 -13.37
C ARG A 61 7.37 7.76 -12.51
N SER A 62 7.51 7.45 -11.21
CA SER A 62 8.36 8.22 -10.30
C SER A 62 9.81 8.19 -10.77
N LEU A 63 10.35 6.99 -11.04
CA LEU A 63 11.71 6.79 -11.54
C LEU A 63 11.99 7.57 -12.84
N HIS A 64 11.00 7.71 -13.72
CA HIS A 64 11.13 8.43 -14.99
C HIS A 64 10.66 9.90 -14.94
N GLY A 65 10.32 10.45 -13.78
CA GLY A 65 9.85 11.83 -13.65
C GLY A 65 8.53 12.11 -14.38
N GLN A 66 7.67 11.10 -14.51
CA GLN A 66 6.40 11.15 -15.26
C GLN A 66 5.18 11.36 -14.37
N GLN A 67 5.38 11.64 -13.09
CA GLN A 67 4.30 12.01 -12.17
C GLN A 67 4.12 13.52 -12.20
N THR A 68 2.87 13.98 -12.13
CA THR A 68 2.54 15.42 -12.19
C THR A 68 2.02 15.89 -10.86
N GLU A 69 2.32 17.13 -10.48
CA GLU A 69 1.76 17.76 -9.28
C GLU A 69 0.23 17.69 -9.26
N LYS A 70 -0.41 17.87 -10.42
CA LYS A 70 -1.86 17.75 -10.58
C LYS A 70 -2.39 16.38 -10.16
N GLU A 71 -1.68 15.30 -10.52
CA GLU A 71 -2.09 13.94 -10.15
C GLU A 71 -1.88 13.69 -8.65
N TRP A 72 -0.80 14.22 -8.07
CA TRP A 72 -0.58 14.21 -6.62
C TRP A 72 -1.67 14.98 -5.87
N THR A 73 -2.04 16.18 -6.33
CA THR A 73 -3.16 16.94 -5.74
C THR A 73 -4.47 16.16 -5.81
N ARG A 74 -4.75 15.52 -6.96
CA ARG A 74 -5.93 14.65 -7.13
C ARG A 74 -5.91 13.47 -6.16
N PHE A 75 -4.75 12.85 -5.97
CA PHE A 75 -4.54 11.76 -5.02
C PHE A 75 -4.82 12.21 -3.59
N SER A 76 -4.10 13.21 -3.08
CA SER A 76 -4.24 13.70 -1.71
C SER A 76 -5.66 14.19 -1.41
N SER A 77 -6.26 14.97 -2.33
CA SER A 77 -7.64 15.45 -2.15
C SER A 77 -8.66 14.32 -2.07
N TRP A 78 -8.47 13.25 -2.84
CA TRP A 78 -9.37 12.10 -2.81
C TRP A 78 -9.20 11.32 -1.51
N VAL A 79 -7.95 11.06 -1.09
CA VAL A 79 -7.63 10.33 0.14
C VAL A 79 -8.15 11.11 1.35
N GLU A 80 -7.84 12.39 1.49
CA GLU A 80 -8.29 13.23 2.61
C GLU A 80 -9.83 13.25 2.72
N LYS A 81 -10.51 13.45 1.57
CA LYS A 81 -11.98 13.51 1.53
C LYS A 81 -12.62 12.23 2.06
N TYR A 82 -12.17 11.06 1.60
CA TYR A 82 -12.83 9.79 1.93
C TYR A 82 -12.26 9.11 3.17
N ALA A 83 -10.97 9.29 3.48
CA ALA A 83 -10.39 8.82 4.73
C ALA A 83 -10.98 9.54 5.95
N ALA A 84 -11.34 10.83 5.84
CA ALA A 84 -12.04 11.52 6.93
C ALA A 84 -13.44 10.93 7.22
N GLN A 85 -14.12 10.40 6.19
CA GLN A 85 -15.44 9.77 6.32
C GLN A 85 -15.33 8.31 6.78
N ILE A 86 -14.34 7.58 6.25
CA ILE A 86 -14.21 6.14 6.46
C ILE A 86 -13.40 5.81 7.72
N GLN A 87 -12.48 6.71 8.08
CA GLN A 87 -11.58 6.62 9.23
C GLN A 87 -10.88 5.27 9.29
N PRO A 88 -10.11 4.88 8.25
CA PRO A 88 -9.41 3.60 8.22
C PRO A 88 -8.44 3.49 9.40
N ARG A 89 -8.52 2.38 10.15
CA ARG A 89 -7.66 2.11 11.30
C ARG A 89 -6.29 1.59 10.88
N HIS A 90 -6.24 0.86 9.76
CA HIS A 90 -5.01 0.26 9.25
C HIS A 90 -4.87 0.44 7.74
N ALA A 91 -3.61 0.57 7.30
CA ALA A 91 -3.23 0.50 5.90
C ALA A 91 -2.68 -0.88 5.57
N ILE A 92 -3.05 -1.38 4.40
CA ILE A 92 -2.62 -2.66 3.87
C ILE A 92 -1.95 -2.40 2.53
N GLY A 93 -0.64 -2.52 2.49
CA GLY A 93 0.11 -2.47 1.24
C GLY A 93 0.12 -3.82 0.55
N THR A 94 -0.16 -3.86 -0.75
CA THR A 94 0.01 -5.03 -1.60
C THR A 94 1.09 -4.81 -2.66
N GLY A 95 1.61 -5.90 -3.22
CA GLY A 95 2.61 -5.84 -4.29
C GLY A 95 4.04 -6.21 -3.87
N GLY A 96 4.92 -6.34 -4.86
CA GLY A 96 6.27 -6.88 -4.66
C GLY A 96 7.20 -5.98 -3.86
N ASN A 97 7.09 -4.66 -4.01
CA ASN A 97 7.96 -3.68 -3.35
C ASN A 97 7.65 -3.57 -1.86
N ILE A 98 6.38 -3.38 -1.49
CA ILE A 98 6.00 -3.25 -0.08
C ILE A 98 6.24 -4.54 0.70
N ASN A 99 6.02 -5.71 0.08
CA ASN A 99 6.36 -7.00 0.68
C ASN A 99 7.87 -7.17 0.91
N LYS A 100 8.71 -6.60 0.05
CA LYS A 100 10.16 -6.64 0.21
C LYS A 100 10.62 -5.62 1.26
N MET A 101 10.01 -4.43 1.28
CA MET A 101 10.21 -3.40 2.30
C MET A 101 9.89 -3.95 3.70
N HIS A 102 8.73 -4.57 3.87
CA HIS A 102 8.34 -5.23 5.14
C HIS A 102 9.37 -6.27 5.61
N LYS A 103 9.89 -7.10 4.69
CA LYS A 103 10.96 -8.08 5.00
C LYS A 103 12.28 -7.41 5.38
N ILE A 104 12.60 -6.27 4.78
CA ILE A 104 13.81 -5.49 5.09
C ILE A 104 13.70 -4.84 6.48
N CYS A 105 12.49 -4.46 6.91
CA CYS A 105 12.26 -3.90 8.23
C CYS A 105 12.52 -4.87 9.40
N GLY A 106 12.74 -6.17 9.12
CA GLY A 106 13.23 -7.11 10.12
C GLY A 106 12.19 -7.60 11.12
N GLU A 107 10.91 -7.30 10.91
CA GLU A 107 9.83 -7.84 11.74
C GLU A 107 9.65 -9.33 11.49
N ARG A 108 9.30 -10.04 12.57
CA ARG A 108 8.70 -11.37 12.46
C ARG A 108 7.54 -11.24 11.49
N THR A 109 7.55 -12.08 10.45
CA THR A 109 6.56 -12.11 9.37
C THR A 109 5.14 -11.85 9.91
N ARG A 110 4.44 -10.83 9.38
CA ARG A 110 3.02 -10.48 9.65
C ARG A 110 2.73 -9.58 10.87
N GLU A 111 3.73 -8.97 11.52
CA GLU A 111 3.44 -7.91 12.50
C GLU A 111 3.18 -6.55 11.80
N PRO A 112 2.21 -5.76 12.29
CA PRO A 112 1.95 -4.43 11.77
C PRO A 112 3.09 -3.47 12.13
N MET A 113 3.40 -2.56 11.21
CA MET A 113 4.41 -1.52 11.36
C MET A 113 3.73 -0.17 11.49
N THR A 114 4.24 0.70 12.36
CA THR A 114 3.73 2.07 12.47
C THR A 114 4.20 2.92 11.30
N VAL A 115 3.48 4.00 11.00
CA VAL A 115 3.88 4.99 9.98
C VAL A 115 5.26 5.58 10.29
N GLU A 116 5.58 5.80 11.56
CA GLU A 116 6.88 6.30 12.02
C GLU A 116 8.02 5.30 11.74
N GLN A 117 7.82 4.02 12.04
CA GLN A 117 8.79 2.96 11.74
C GLN A 117 9.00 2.83 10.22
N PHE A 118 7.91 2.92 9.44
CA PHE A 118 7.96 2.88 7.99
C PHE A 118 8.76 4.05 7.41
N GLY A 119 8.47 5.29 7.86
CA GLY A 119 9.19 6.49 7.45
C GLY A 119 10.68 6.44 7.81
N THR A 120 11.00 6.04 9.06
CA THR A 120 12.40 5.86 9.49
C THR A 120 13.15 4.89 8.58
N LYS A 121 12.49 3.80 8.15
CA LYS A 121 13.12 2.84 7.24
C LYS A 121 13.33 3.42 5.84
N ILE A 122 12.39 4.21 5.32
CA ILE A 122 12.56 4.91 4.04
C ILE A 122 13.81 5.78 4.10
N ASP A 123 13.98 6.57 5.15
CA ASP A 123 15.14 7.44 5.34
C ASP A 123 16.46 6.66 5.43
N GLU A 124 16.47 5.55 6.17
CA GLU A 124 17.64 4.65 6.26
C GLU A 124 18.04 4.07 4.90
N LEU A 125 17.05 3.68 4.08
CA LEU A 125 17.29 3.14 2.74
C LEU A 125 17.73 4.22 1.75
N ALA A 126 17.16 5.42 1.85
CA ALA A 126 17.54 6.56 1.03
C ALA A 126 18.99 7.01 1.31
N ALA A 127 19.48 6.83 2.54
CA ALA A 127 20.87 7.09 2.90
C ALA A 127 21.87 6.00 2.44
N CYS A 128 21.39 4.85 1.97
CA CYS A 128 22.26 3.77 1.50
C CYS A 128 22.66 3.95 0.03
N SER A 129 23.91 3.59 -0.31
CA SER A 129 24.30 3.50 -1.72
C SER A 129 23.54 2.36 -2.43
N PRO A 130 23.25 2.46 -3.74
CA PRO A 130 22.61 1.39 -4.51
C PRO A 130 23.34 0.05 -4.39
N LYS A 131 24.68 0.10 -4.36
CA LYS A 131 25.53 -1.07 -4.15
C LYS A 131 25.22 -1.74 -2.81
N ARG A 132 25.09 -0.96 -1.74
CA ARG A 132 24.76 -1.44 -0.41
C ARG A 132 23.34 -2.03 -0.34
N LEU A 133 22.37 -1.42 -1.03
CA LEU A 133 21.01 -1.98 -1.13
C LEU A 133 21.01 -3.36 -1.81
N VAL A 134 21.79 -3.53 -2.87
CA VAL A 134 21.92 -4.82 -3.59
C VAL A 134 22.66 -5.86 -2.74
N GLU A 135 23.79 -5.48 -2.15
CA GLU A 135 24.69 -6.39 -1.43
C GLU A 135 24.15 -6.76 -0.03
N ASP A 136 23.76 -5.78 0.78
CA ASP A 136 23.35 -6.00 2.18
C ASP A 136 21.91 -6.53 2.27
N LEU A 137 21.01 -6.05 1.39
CA LEU A 137 19.57 -6.41 1.44
C LEU A 137 19.17 -7.49 0.44
N ARG A 138 20.15 -8.02 -0.32
CA ARG A 138 19.96 -9.03 -1.37
C ARG A 138 18.80 -8.64 -2.30
N LEU A 139 18.77 -7.37 -2.67
CA LEU A 139 17.85 -6.85 -3.68
C LEU A 139 18.43 -7.18 -5.06
N LYS A 140 17.57 -7.56 -6.00
CA LYS A 140 17.98 -7.54 -7.39
C LYS A 140 18.20 -6.06 -7.79
N PRO A 141 19.16 -5.74 -8.66
CA PRO A 141 19.46 -4.35 -9.03
C PRO A 141 18.23 -3.55 -9.49
N ASP A 142 17.41 -4.15 -10.36
CA ASP A 142 16.14 -3.59 -10.84
C ASP A 142 15.14 -3.24 -9.71
N ARG A 143 15.22 -3.94 -8.58
CA ARG A 143 14.38 -3.69 -7.40
C ARG A 143 14.94 -2.62 -6.47
N ALA A 144 16.27 -2.47 -6.41
CA ALA A 144 16.89 -1.43 -5.61
C ALA A 144 16.51 -0.03 -6.12
N ASP A 145 16.33 0.11 -7.44
CA ASP A 145 15.96 1.39 -8.06
C ASP A 145 14.49 1.78 -7.84
N VAL A 146 13.61 0.82 -7.55
CA VAL A 146 12.15 1.05 -7.49
C VAL A 146 11.54 0.90 -6.10
N ILE A 147 12.26 0.32 -5.14
CA ILE A 147 11.73 0.10 -3.79
C ILE A 147 11.46 1.41 -3.05
N LEU A 148 12.36 2.39 -3.19
CA LEU A 148 12.19 3.73 -2.62
C LEU A 148 11.05 4.48 -3.31
N PRO A 149 11.03 4.63 -4.66
CA PRO A 149 9.92 5.28 -5.36
C PRO A 149 8.54 4.65 -5.09
N ALA A 150 8.47 3.33 -4.86
CA ALA A 150 7.22 2.68 -4.48
C ALA A 150 6.83 2.98 -3.03
N SER A 151 7.78 3.03 -2.11
CA SER A 151 7.54 3.27 -0.69
C SER A 151 7.15 4.71 -0.39
N GLU A 152 7.64 5.68 -1.16
CA GLU A 152 7.28 7.10 -1.04
C GLU A 152 5.82 7.40 -1.42
N ILE A 153 5.18 6.52 -2.20
CA ILE A 153 3.76 6.64 -2.57
C ILE A 153 2.84 6.12 -1.44
N CYS A 154 3.33 5.16 -0.65
CA CYS A 154 2.60 4.53 0.45
C CYS A 154 2.62 5.39 1.72
#